data_AF-A0A954ZMI4-F1
#
_entry.id   AF-A0A954ZMI4-F1
#
_cell.length_a   1.000
_cell.length_b   1.000
_cell.length_c   1.000
_cell.angle_alpha   90.00
_cell.angle_beta   90.00
_cell.angle_gamma   90.00
#
_symmetry.space_group_name_H-M   'P 1'
#
loop_
_entity.id
_entity.type
_entity.pdbx_description
1 polymer ?
#
loop_
_entity_poly.entity_id
_entity_poly.type
_entity_poly.pdbx_seq_one_letter_code
_entity_poly.pdbx_strand_id
1 'polypeptide(L)' 'MLQPMQPIEHKYEVSVGHTSVTVTGTSVSDAIRHARQRLCRELPRLWDVIQSLDEQRFRVMEVQ' A
#
# COMPACT_ATOMS: atom_id res chain seq x y z
N MET A 1 -33.47 -9.35 -3.94
CA MET A 1 -32.08 -9.86 -3.86
C MET A 1 -31.18 -8.67 -3.60
N LEU A 2 -30.51 -8.60 -2.44
CA LEU A 2 -29.53 -7.56 -2.17
C LEU A 2 -28.22 -7.98 -2.87
N GLN A 3 -27.84 -7.28 -3.92
CA GLN A 3 -26.54 -7.47 -4.55
C GLN A 3 -25.46 -6.99 -3.55
N PRO A 4 -24.37 -7.75 -3.31
CA PRO A 4 -23.30 -7.28 -2.46
C PRO A 4 -22.61 -6.10 -3.15
N MET A 5 -22.59 -4.95 -2.48
CA MET A 5 -21.80 -3.79 -2.91
C MET A 5 -20.32 -4.18 -2.81
N GLN A 6 -19.73 -4.53 -3.95
CA GLN A 6 -18.29 -4.78 -4.04
C GLN A 6 -17.59 -3.45 -3.71
N PRO A 7 -16.62 -3.42 -2.79
CA PRO A 7 -15.90 -2.19 -2.50
C PRO A 7 -15.13 -1.76 -3.75
N ILE A 8 -15.21 -0.47 -4.08
CA ILE A 8 -14.50 0.08 -5.23
C ILE A 8 -13.01 0.06 -4.91
N GLU A 9 -12.23 -0.65 -5.71
CA GLU A 9 -10.77 -0.61 -5.63
C GLU A 9 -10.23 0.55 -6.45
N HIS A 10 -9.32 1.28 -5.83
CA HIS A 10 -8.56 2.36 -6.43
C HIS A 10 -7.11 1.93 -6.54
N LYS A 11 -6.38 2.53 -7.48
CA LYS A 11 -4.95 2.29 -7.64
C LYS A 11 -4.19 3.40 -6.93
N TYR A 12 -3.17 3.04 -6.19
CA TYR A 12 -2.36 3.95 -5.39
C TYR A 12 -0.89 3.74 -5.71
N GLU A 13 -0.16 4.83 -5.92
CA GLU A 13 1.28 4.85 -5.79
C GLU A 13 1.63 5.13 -4.33
N VAL A 14 2.34 4.19 -3.72
CA VAL A 14 2.79 4.29 -2.33
C VAL A 14 4.31 4.36 -2.31
N SER A 15 4.83 5.42 -1.73
CA SER A 15 6.25 5.74 -1.67
C SER A 15 6.78 5.76 -0.25
N VAL A 16 7.95 5.18 -0.02
CA VAL A 16 8.70 5.25 1.23
C VAL A 16 10.16 5.59 0.93
N GLY A 17 10.63 6.74 1.43
CA GLY A 17 11.94 7.27 1.04
C GLY A 17 12.04 7.48 -0.48
N HIS A 18 12.90 6.71 -1.13
CA HIS A 18 13.14 6.73 -2.58
C HIS A 18 12.50 5.54 -3.34
N THR A 19 11.82 4.64 -2.63
CA THR A 19 11.18 3.48 -3.24
C THR A 19 9.68 3.72 -3.37
N SER A 20 9.12 3.43 -4.54
CA SER A 20 7.68 3.46 -4.77
C SER A 20 7.18 2.13 -5.32
N VAL A 21 5.95 1.78 -4.97
CA VAL A 21 5.22 0.64 -5.51
C VAL A 21 3.80 1.05 -5.82
N THR A 22 3.22 0.43 -6.84
CA THR A 22 1.82 0.64 -7.18
C THR A 22 1.00 -0.54 -6.70
N VAL A 23 -0.08 -0.26 -5.97
CA VAL A 23 -0.97 -1.27 -5.38
C VAL A 23 -2.43 -0.88 -5.60
N THR A 24 -3.33 -1.86 -5.62
CA THR A 24 -4.77 -1.59 -5.52
C THR A 24 -5.21 -1.63 -4.06
N GLY A 25 -6.25 -0.89 -3.72
CA GLY A 25 -6.80 -0.88 -2.38
C GLY A 25 -8.14 -0.16 -2.33
N THR A 26 -8.87 -0.39 -1.26
CA THR A 26 -10.19 0.22 -1.03
C THR A 26 -10.10 1.52 -0.23
N SER A 27 -8.91 1.84 0.30
CA SER A 27 -8.60 3.04 1.07
C SER A 27 -7.09 3.28 1.13
N VAL A 28 -6.67 4.45 1.63
CA VAL A 28 -5.26 4.78 1.85
C VAL A 28 -4.57 3.80 2.81
N SER A 29 -5.21 3.45 3.93
CA SER A 29 -4.63 2.50 4.90
C SER A 29 -4.48 1.09 4.30
N ASP A 30 -5.45 0.67 3.48
CA ASP A 30 -5.39 -0.59 2.75
C ASP A 30 -4.24 -0.58 1.72
N ALA A 31 -4.05 0.54 1.00
CA ALA A 31 -2.93 0.72 0.09
C ALA A 31 -1.58 0.65 0.82
N ILE A 32 -1.42 1.30 1.99
CA ILE A 32 -0.19 1.21 2.78
C ILE A 32 0.09 -0.24 3.21
N ARG A 33 -0.95 -0.97 3.64
CA ARG A 33 -0.81 -2.38 4.01
C ARG A 33 -0.34 -3.24 2.84
N HIS A 34 -0.95 -3.09 1.66
CA HIS A 34 -0.54 -3.82 0.46
C HIS A 34 0.87 -3.42 0.00
N ALA A 35 1.21 -2.13 0.09
CA ALA A 35 2.55 -1.64 -0.23
C ALA A 35 3.62 -2.23 0.68
N ARG A 36 3.37 -2.30 2.00
CA ARG A 36 4.29 -2.98 2.95
C ARG A 36 4.52 -4.43 2.57
N GLN A 37 3.45 -5.18 2.31
CA GLN A 37 3.57 -6.58 1.91
C GLN A 37 4.39 -6.74 0.62
N ARG A 38 4.18 -5.85 -0.35
CA ARG A 38 4.92 -5.85 -1.61
C ARG A 38 6.40 -5.52 -1.39
N LEU A 39 6.68 -4.44 -0.67
CA LEU A 39 8.05 -4.00 -0.35
C LEU A 39 8.80 -5.04 0.47
N CYS A 40 8.17 -5.71 1.43
CA CYS A 40 8.79 -6.80 2.19
C CYS A 40 9.19 -7.99 1.30
N ARG A 41 8.43 -8.27 0.22
CA ARG A 41 8.76 -9.32 -0.75
C ARG A 41 9.89 -8.90 -1.69
N GLU A 42 9.90 -7.64 -2.12
CA GLU A 42 10.90 -7.11 -3.05
C GLU A 42 12.24 -6.78 -2.36
N LEU A 43 12.19 -6.36 -1.10
CA LEU A 43 13.32 -5.93 -0.28
C LEU A 43 13.38 -6.73 1.03
N PRO A 44 13.59 -8.06 0.98
CA PRO A 44 13.53 -8.92 2.16
C PRO A 44 14.58 -8.56 3.21
N ARG A 45 15.72 -7.98 2.81
CA ARG A 45 16.75 -7.48 3.74
C ARG A 45 16.30 -6.28 4.58
N LEU A 46 15.25 -5.58 4.14
CA LEU A 46 14.68 -4.43 4.83
C LEU A 46 13.37 -4.78 5.53
N TRP A 47 13.04 -6.07 5.67
CA TRP A 47 11.77 -6.52 6.24
C TRP A 47 11.47 -5.87 7.60
N ASP A 48 12.39 -5.95 8.56
CA ASP A 48 12.21 -5.41 9.91
C ASP A 48 12.02 -3.89 9.91
N VAL A 49 12.73 -3.20 9.01
CA VAL A 49 12.59 -1.75 8.82
C VAL A 49 11.21 -1.43 8.25
N ILE A 50 10.79 -2.10 7.18
CA ILE A 50 9.50 -1.86 6.52
C ILE A 50 8.32 -2.18 7.45
N GLN A 51 8.43 -3.22 8.28
CA GLN A 51 7.39 -3.58 9.25
C GLN A 51 7.29 -2.58 10.41
N SER A 52 8.42 -2.03 10.89
CA SER A 52 8.45 -1.11 12.02
C SER A 52 8.15 0.35 11.68
N LEU A 53 8.13 0.71 10.39
CA LEU A 53 7.83 2.08 9.96
C LEU A 53 6.42 2.53 10.37
N ASP A 54 6.28 3.80 10.74
CA ASP A 54 4.97 4.43 10.94
C ASP A 54 4.27 4.64 9.58
N GLU A 55 2.94 4.53 9.54
CA GLU A 55 2.13 4.82 8.33
C GLU A 55 2.38 6.25 7.82
N GLN A 56 2.67 7.21 8.70
CA GLN A 56 2.98 8.59 8.33
C GLN A 56 4.24 8.74 7.47
N ARG A 57 5.11 7.72 7.43
CA ARG A 57 6.32 7.70 6.57
C ARG A 57 5.99 7.32 5.12
N PHE A 58 4.80 6.78 4.88
CA PHE A 58 4.33 6.42 3.55
C PHE A 58 3.65 7.63 2.92
N ARG A 59 4.12 8.02 1.74
CA ARG A 59 3.42 8.96 0.87
C ARG A 59 2.51 8.16 -0.05
N VAL A 60 1.23 8.48 -0.05
CA VAL A 60 0.21 7.80 -0.84
C VAL A 60 -0.40 8.78 -1.81
N MET A 61 -0.41 8.43 -3.09
CA MET A 61 -1.07 9.18 -4.15
C MET A 61 -2.01 8.23 -4.89
N GLU A 62 -3.28 8.60 -5.00
CA GLU A 62 -4.20 7.90 -5.88
C GLU A 62 -3.79 8.16 -7.33
N VAL A 63 -3.73 7.11 -8.14
CA VAL A 63 -3.39 7.18 -9.56
C VAL A 63 -4.54 6.57 -10.37
N GLN A 64 -4.87 7.23 -11.49
CA GLN A 64 -5.92 6.78 -12.41
C GLN A 64 -5.49 5.56 -13.24
#